data_AF-A0AAD9Z2H3-F1
#
_entry.id   AF-A0AAD9Z2H3-F1
#
_cell.length_a   1.000
_cell.length_b   1.000
_cell.length_c   1.000
_cell.angle_alpha   90.00
_cell.angle_beta   90.00
_cell.angle_gamma   90.00
#
_symmetry.space_group_name_H-M   'P 1'
#
loop_
_entity.id
_entity.type
_entity.pdbx_description
1 polymer ?
#
loop_
_entity_poly.entity_id
_entity_poly.type
_entity_poly.pdbx_seq_one_letter_code
_entity_poly.pdbx_strand_id
1 'polypeptide(L)'
;MHGLFLKIRSPALAKRLRFALYNPNKSSSLFSPQHTPLMASSSSSSSRSSLGISVNVGLVFLLVLFTGSCSAQLSTNFYSKSCPKVLSTVQSVVKTAVSKERRMGASLLRLHFHDCFVKGCDGSILLDDTSSFTGEKTAGPNNNSVRGYEVIDKIKSKVEQVCPGVVSCADIVAIAARDSTVIVSSFL
;
A
#
# COMPACT_ATOMS: atom_id res chain seq x y z
N MET A 1 -8.08 23.15 7.67
CA MET A 1 -7.38 22.14 6.83
C MET A 1 -7.63 20.77 7.45
N HIS A 2 -8.71 20.12 7.04
CA HIS A 2 -9.20 18.86 7.63
C HIS A 2 -8.41 17.67 7.09
N GLY A 3 -7.79 16.91 7.99
CA GLY A 3 -7.01 15.72 7.67
C GLY A 3 -7.90 14.58 7.13
N LEU A 4 -7.46 14.00 6.01
CA LEU A 4 -8.09 12.87 5.34
C LEU A 4 -7.86 11.58 6.16
N PHE A 5 -8.79 11.28 7.08
CA PHE A 5 -8.77 10.04 7.86
C PHE A 5 -9.49 8.94 7.06
N LEU A 6 -8.76 8.19 6.24
CA LEU A 6 -9.30 7.02 5.53
C LEU A 6 -9.82 6.01 6.56
N LYS A 7 -11.13 5.81 6.60
CA LYS A 7 -11.76 4.89 7.55
C LYS A 7 -11.45 3.46 7.08
N ILE A 8 -10.79 2.68 7.93
CA ILE A 8 -10.77 1.22 7.76
C ILE A 8 -11.45 0.63 8.99
N ARG A 9 -12.42 -0.26 8.76
CA ARG A 9 -13.35 -0.80 9.77
C ARG A 9 -12.69 -1.50 10.97
N SER A 10 -11.44 -1.96 10.86
CA SER A 10 -10.75 -2.60 11.98
C SER A 10 -10.20 -1.58 13.01
N PRO A 11 -10.57 -1.65 14.31
CA PRO A 11 -9.98 -0.79 15.34
C PRO A 11 -8.47 -1.01 15.53
N ALA A 12 -7.93 -2.17 15.12
CA ALA A 12 -6.50 -2.43 15.07
C ALA A 12 -5.80 -1.68 13.91
N LEU A 13 -6.54 -1.41 12.83
CA LEU A 13 -6.06 -0.69 11.64
C LEU A 13 -6.30 0.82 11.77
N ALA A 14 -7.37 1.24 12.44
CA ALA A 14 -7.68 2.62 12.78
C ALA A 14 -6.70 3.22 13.82
N LYS A 15 -6.25 2.44 14.81
CA LYS A 15 -5.17 2.87 15.73
C LYS A 15 -3.85 3.13 15.01
N ARG A 16 -3.70 2.60 13.79
CA ARG A 16 -2.45 2.64 13.03
C ARG A 16 -2.51 3.43 11.74
N LEU A 17 -3.64 3.99 11.33
CA LEU A 17 -3.69 5.02 10.28
C LEU A 17 -3.00 6.34 10.70
N ARG A 18 -2.77 6.56 12.00
CA ARG A 18 -1.80 7.58 12.45
C ARG A 18 -0.33 7.21 12.18
N PHE A 19 -0.01 5.94 11.90
CA PHE A 19 1.37 5.46 11.76
C PHE A 19 1.69 4.83 10.39
N ALA A 20 0.69 4.36 9.64
CA ALA A 20 0.84 3.81 8.30
C ALA A 20 0.88 4.91 7.21
N LEU A 21 0.47 6.14 7.56
CA LEU A 21 0.76 7.35 6.78
C LEU A 21 1.87 8.23 7.41
N TYR A 22 2.41 7.86 8.58
CA TYR A 22 3.48 8.62 9.25
C TYR A 22 4.38 7.69 10.08
N ASN A 23 5.55 7.35 9.53
CA ASN A 23 6.63 6.67 10.26
C ASN A 23 7.74 7.69 10.58
N PRO A 24 7.89 8.16 11.83
CA PRO A 24 8.93 9.12 12.20
C PRO A 24 10.33 8.51 12.39
N ASN A 25 10.51 7.20 12.22
CA ASN A 25 11.81 6.52 12.35
C ASN A 25 12.27 5.80 11.06
N LYS A 26 11.57 6.00 9.94
CA LYS A 26 12.15 5.70 8.62
C LYS A 26 12.77 7.00 8.11
N SER A 27 14.09 7.07 8.23
CA SER A 27 14.91 8.18 7.76
C SER A 27 14.43 8.69 6.41
N SER A 28 13.82 9.86 6.44
CA SER A 28 13.81 10.82 5.36
C SER A 28 15.26 11.22 5.06
N SER A 29 15.90 10.51 4.14
CA SER A 29 16.95 11.08 3.30
C SER A 29 16.37 11.08 1.88
N LEU A 30 15.75 12.14 1.37
CA LEU A 30 16.16 13.54 1.38
C LEU A 30 14.89 14.41 1.27
N PHE A 31 14.46 15.03 2.36
CA PHE A 31 13.88 16.38 2.30
C PHE A 31 13.80 16.93 3.71
N SER A 32 14.72 17.80 4.07
CA SER A 32 14.45 18.82 5.07
C SER A 32 15.08 20.14 4.62
N PRO A 33 14.32 21.25 4.70
CA PRO A 33 14.79 22.59 4.37
C PRO A 33 15.32 23.28 5.63
N GLN A 34 16.47 23.94 5.57
CA GLN A 34 16.81 25.03 6.50
C GLN A 34 17.61 26.15 5.80
N HIS A 35 16.96 27.31 5.79
CA HIS A 35 17.47 28.69 5.90
C HIS A 35 18.65 29.18 5.06
N THR A 36 18.36 30.20 4.22
CA THR A 36 19.27 31.32 3.90
C THR A 36 18.54 32.66 4.06
N PRO A 37 19.25 33.76 4.43
CA PRO A 37 18.66 35.05 4.79
C PRO A 37 18.37 35.99 3.59
N LEU A 38 17.67 37.08 3.92
CA LEU A 38 17.08 38.13 3.07
C LEU A 38 18.10 39.19 2.56
N MET A 39 17.66 39.95 1.53
CA MET A 39 18.17 41.24 0.96
C MET A 39 19.24 41.10 -0.15
N ALA A 40 19.24 41.86 -1.25
CA ALA A 40 18.48 43.02 -1.71
C ALA A 40 18.48 43.08 -3.26
N SER A 41 17.56 43.84 -3.82
CA SER A 41 17.45 44.18 -5.25
C SER A 41 18.63 45.04 -5.73
N SER A 42 19.18 44.72 -6.91
CA SER A 42 19.93 45.68 -7.74
C SER A 42 19.62 45.41 -9.21
N SER A 43 18.98 46.38 -9.85
CA SER A 43 18.76 46.44 -11.29
C SER A 43 20.07 46.72 -12.01
N SER A 44 20.39 45.99 -13.08
CA SER A 44 21.32 46.43 -14.11
C SER A 44 20.95 45.80 -15.45
N SER A 45 20.70 46.68 -16.41
CA SER A 45 20.22 46.48 -17.77
C SER A 45 21.28 45.95 -18.74
N SER A 46 20.78 45.37 -19.85
CA SER A 46 21.47 45.10 -21.13
C SER A 46 22.34 43.82 -21.12
N SER A 47 22.19 42.86 -22.03
CA SER A 47 21.90 42.94 -23.47
C SER A 47 21.21 41.66 -23.94
N ARG A 48 20.32 41.77 -24.93
CA ARG A 48 19.73 40.62 -25.63
C ARG A 48 20.83 39.88 -26.38
N SER A 49 21.34 38.78 -25.83
CA SER A 49 22.06 37.77 -26.60
C SER A 49 21.11 36.62 -26.88
N SER A 50 20.73 36.48 -28.15
CA SER A 50 19.82 35.47 -28.69
C SER A 50 20.46 34.07 -28.75
N LEU A 51 21.17 33.65 -27.71
CA LEU A 51 21.95 32.41 -27.71
C LEU A 51 21.93 31.72 -26.33
N GLY A 52 20.74 31.44 -25.79
CA GLY A 52 20.59 30.84 -24.45
C GLY A 52 19.57 29.71 -24.30
N ILE A 53 18.84 29.34 -25.35
CA ILE A 53 17.78 28.32 -25.26
C ILE A 53 18.33 26.90 -25.55
N SER A 54 19.44 26.77 -26.29
CA SER A 54 19.99 25.45 -26.68
C SER A 54 20.81 24.74 -25.60
N VAL A 55 21.27 25.43 -24.54
CA VAL A 55 22.14 24.84 -23.51
C VAL A 55 21.38 24.22 -22.31
N ASN A 56 20.06 24.43 -22.21
CA ASN A 56 19.24 23.82 -21.15
C ASN A 56 18.61 22.47 -21.54
N VAL A 57 18.41 22.21 -22.84
CA VAL A 57 17.82 20.93 -23.30
C VAL A 57 18.80 19.77 -23.10
N GLY A 58 20.10 19.98 -23.34
CA GLY A 58 21.13 18.97 -23.13
C GLY A 58 21.31 18.57 -21.67
N LEU A 59 21.26 19.53 -20.74
CA LEU A 59 21.37 19.28 -19.30
C LEU A 59 20.14 18.55 -18.75
N VAL A 60 18.94 18.91 -19.23
CA VAL A 60 17.69 18.21 -18.90
C VAL A 60 17.67 16.80 -19.50
N PHE A 61 18.14 16.62 -20.74
CA PHE A 61 18.26 15.31 -21.38
C PHE A 61 19.26 14.41 -20.64
N LEU A 62 20.38 14.96 -20.16
CA LEU A 62 21.37 14.25 -19.34
C LEU A 62 20.82 13.85 -17.95
N LEU A 63 20.00 14.70 -17.32
CA LEU A 63 19.30 14.40 -16.07
C LEU A 63 18.25 13.29 -16.23
N VAL A 64 17.57 13.22 -17.37
CA VAL A 64 16.59 12.15 -17.67
C VAL A 64 17.29 10.79 -17.81
N LEU A 65 18.51 10.74 -18.37
CA LEU A 65 19.30 9.51 -18.51
C LEU A 65 19.80 8.93 -17.18
N PHE A 66 19.82 9.73 -16.09
CA PHE A 66 20.19 9.29 -14.74
C PHE A 66 19.00 8.81 -13.90
N THR A 67 17.78 8.79 -14.44
CA THR A 67 16.64 8.16 -13.78
C THR A 67 16.78 6.64 -13.85
N GLY A 68 17.48 6.07 -12.86
CA GLY A 68 17.67 4.63 -12.73
C GLY A 68 16.33 3.90 -12.73
N SER A 69 16.24 2.81 -13.48
CA SER A 69 15.09 1.90 -13.42
C SER A 69 15.06 1.25 -12.04
N CYS A 70 14.07 1.62 -11.21
CA CYS A 70 13.83 0.92 -9.95
C CYS A 70 13.12 -0.40 -10.25
N SER A 71 13.84 -1.53 -10.09
CA SER A 71 13.23 -2.85 -10.15
C SER A 71 12.76 -3.25 -8.75
N ALA A 72 11.45 -3.16 -8.49
CA ALA A 72 10.85 -3.61 -7.24
C ALA A 72 10.49 -5.10 -7.37
N GLN A 73 11.46 -5.98 -7.13
CA GLN A 73 11.27 -7.42 -7.27
C GLN A 73 10.63 -8.04 -6.01
N LEU A 74 9.55 -8.80 -6.18
CA LEU A 74 8.92 -9.56 -5.10
C LEU A 74 9.80 -10.75 -4.68
N SER A 75 9.72 -11.11 -3.39
CA SER A 75 10.41 -12.28 -2.85
C SER A 75 9.53 -13.04 -1.87
N THR A 76 9.49 -14.37 -1.98
CA THR A 76 8.79 -15.26 -1.03
C THR A 76 9.36 -15.17 0.39
N ASN A 77 10.59 -14.69 0.53
CA ASN A 77 11.30 -14.55 1.81
C ASN A 77 11.28 -13.12 2.37
N PHE A 78 10.51 -12.20 1.79
CA PHE A 78 10.49 -10.78 2.18
C PHE A 78 10.26 -10.56 3.69
N TYR A 79 9.38 -11.36 4.31
CA TYR A 79 9.06 -11.28 5.74
C TYR A 79 9.84 -12.26 6.63
N SER A 80 10.75 -13.06 6.08
CA SER A 80 11.44 -14.14 6.81
C SER A 80 12.16 -13.66 8.08
N LYS A 81 12.74 -12.45 8.05
CA LYS A 81 13.44 -11.83 9.19
C LYS A 81 12.55 -10.90 10.00
N SER A 82 11.73 -10.08 9.34
CA SER A 82 10.96 -9.00 9.97
C SER A 82 9.63 -9.46 10.57
N CYS A 83 9.03 -10.51 10.04
CA CYS A 83 7.82 -11.14 10.60
C CYS A 83 7.79 -12.65 10.32
N PRO A 84 8.65 -13.46 10.97
CA PRO A 84 8.78 -14.89 10.69
C PRO A 84 7.49 -15.70 10.93
N LYS A 85 6.57 -15.16 11.74
CA LYS A 85 5.29 -15.77 12.07
C LYS A 85 4.13 -15.34 11.17
N VAL A 86 4.37 -14.52 10.12
CA VAL A 86 3.28 -14.01 9.27
C VAL A 86 2.49 -15.13 8.62
N LEU A 87 3.17 -16.10 7.99
CA LEU A 87 2.52 -17.16 7.22
C LEU A 87 1.65 -18.05 8.13
N SER A 88 2.16 -18.46 9.30
CA SER A 88 1.40 -19.29 10.24
C SER A 88 0.24 -18.54 10.90
N THR A 89 0.42 -17.23 11.16
CA THR A 89 -0.65 -16.38 11.73
C THR A 89 -1.79 -16.21 10.74
N VAL A 90 -1.49 -15.91 9.47
CA VAL A 90 -2.49 -15.78 8.39
C VAL A 90 -3.22 -17.11 8.21
N GLN A 91 -2.46 -18.20 8.03
CA GLN A 91 -3.02 -19.54 7.80
C GLN A 91 -3.98 -19.97 8.90
N SER A 92 -3.66 -19.73 10.18
CA SER A 92 -4.51 -20.10 11.31
C SER A 92 -5.89 -19.41 11.25
N VAL A 93 -5.92 -18.11 10.92
CA VAL A 93 -7.16 -17.35 10.81
C VAL A 93 -7.95 -17.79 9.57
N VAL A 94 -7.28 -17.98 8.42
CA VAL A 94 -7.93 -18.48 7.19
C VAL A 94 -8.54 -19.86 7.42
N LYS A 95 -7.79 -20.79 8.03
CA LYS A 95 -8.28 -22.13 8.37
C LYS A 95 -9.53 -22.07 9.23
N THR A 96 -9.55 -21.20 10.24
CA THR A 96 -10.73 -21.00 11.11
C THR A 96 -11.90 -20.40 10.34
N ALA A 97 -11.65 -19.49 9.41
CA ALA A 97 -12.72 -18.87 8.60
C ALA A 97 -13.32 -19.86 7.60
N VAL A 98 -12.49 -20.65 6.93
CA VAL A 98 -12.90 -21.68 5.95
C VAL A 98 -13.59 -22.85 6.64
N SER A 99 -13.17 -23.26 7.84
CA SER A 99 -13.86 -24.31 8.59
C SER A 99 -15.27 -23.88 9.03
N LYS A 100 -15.45 -22.59 9.34
CA LYS A 100 -16.76 -22.02 9.66
C LYS A 100 -17.64 -21.89 8.41
N GLU A 101 -17.07 -21.48 7.29
CA GLU A 101 -17.77 -21.39 6.02
C GLU A 101 -16.85 -21.76 4.86
N ARG A 102 -17.08 -22.91 4.24
CA ARG A 102 -16.20 -23.45 3.18
C ARG A 102 -16.08 -22.50 1.98
N ARG A 103 -17.15 -21.76 1.65
CA ARG A 103 -17.17 -20.73 0.58
C ARG A 103 -16.25 -19.54 0.87
N MET A 104 -15.82 -19.33 2.12
CA MET A 104 -14.90 -18.24 2.45
C MET A 104 -13.56 -18.37 1.72
N GLY A 105 -13.09 -19.59 1.45
CA GLY A 105 -11.85 -19.79 0.70
C GLY A 105 -11.93 -19.22 -0.72
N ALA A 106 -13.03 -19.48 -1.44
CA ALA A 106 -13.28 -18.90 -2.75
C ALA A 106 -13.48 -17.38 -2.68
N SER A 107 -14.08 -16.88 -1.59
CA SER A 107 -14.30 -15.44 -1.38
C SER A 107 -12.99 -14.67 -1.24
N LEU A 108 -12.03 -15.20 -0.46
CA LEU A 108 -10.71 -14.58 -0.27
C LEU A 108 -9.85 -14.63 -1.54
N LEU A 109 -9.94 -15.73 -2.30
CA LEU A 109 -9.30 -15.80 -3.62
C LEU A 109 -9.87 -14.73 -4.57
N ARG A 110 -11.20 -14.59 -4.62
CA ARG A 110 -11.87 -13.57 -5.43
C ARG A 110 -11.49 -12.15 -4.98
N LEU A 111 -11.39 -11.90 -3.68
CA LEU A 111 -10.95 -10.60 -3.15
C LEU A 111 -9.56 -10.22 -3.71
N HIS A 112 -8.60 -11.15 -3.71
CA HIS A 112 -7.27 -10.93 -4.27
C HIS A 112 -7.30 -10.66 -5.78
N PHE A 113 -8.12 -11.42 -6.52
CA PHE A 113 -8.30 -11.17 -7.95
C PHE A 113 -8.82 -9.74 -8.22
N HIS A 114 -9.83 -9.29 -7.48
CA HIS A 114 -10.40 -7.96 -7.67
C HIS A 114 -9.43 -6.84 -7.24
N ASP A 115 -8.60 -7.06 -6.22
CA ASP A 115 -7.51 -6.14 -5.85
C ASP A 115 -6.52 -6.00 -7.02
N CYS A 116 -5.96 -7.12 -7.50
CA CYS A 116 -4.94 -7.10 -8.53
C CYS A 116 -5.42 -6.58 -9.89
N PHE A 117 -6.70 -6.72 -10.21
CA PHE A 117 -7.24 -6.33 -11.51
C PHE A 117 -7.45 -4.82 -11.63
N VAL A 118 -7.59 -4.11 -10.51
CA VAL A 118 -7.76 -2.65 -10.49
C VAL A 118 -6.46 -2.02 -10.03
N LYS A 119 -5.65 -1.51 -10.97
CA LYS A 119 -4.39 -0.80 -10.70
C LYS A 119 -3.32 -1.60 -9.93
N GLY A 120 -3.50 -2.91 -9.76
CA GLY A 120 -2.52 -3.83 -9.19
C GLY A 120 -2.82 -4.22 -7.75
N CYS A 121 -2.06 -5.16 -7.21
CA CYS A 121 -2.30 -5.72 -5.88
C CYS A 121 -1.78 -4.78 -4.79
N ASP A 122 -2.51 -3.70 -4.48
CA ASP A 122 -2.10 -2.66 -3.54
C ASP A 122 -2.97 -2.59 -2.26
N GLY A 123 -4.00 -3.43 -2.16
CA GLY A 123 -4.95 -3.46 -1.04
C GLY A 123 -5.99 -2.34 -1.09
N SER A 124 -6.10 -1.60 -2.20
CA SER A 124 -7.08 -0.51 -2.41
C SER A 124 -8.52 -0.99 -2.25
N ILE A 125 -8.82 -2.25 -2.63
CA ILE A 125 -10.15 -2.85 -2.47
C ILE A 125 -10.63 -2.90 -1.02
N LEU A 126 -9.71 -2.81 -0.05
CA LEU A 126 -10.01 -2.89 1.38
C LEU A 126 -10.45 -1.55 1.97
N LEU A 127 -10.24 -0.43 1.27
CA LEU A 127 -10.58 0.90 1.76
C LEU A 127 -12.09 1.12 1.77
N ASP A 128 -12.62 1.65 2.87
CA ASP A 128 -14.03 2.05 2.97
C ASP A 128 -14.23 3.46 2.40
N ASP A 129 -15.46 3.72 1.94
CA ASP A 129 -15.87 5.05 1.52
C ASP A 129 -15.73 6.06 2.66
N THR A 130 -15.34 7.28 2.31
CA THR A 130 -15.29 8.44 3.20
C THR A 130 -15.99 9.63 2.54
N SER A 131 -16.11 10.75 3.24
CA SER A 131 -16.75 11.96 2.70
C SER A 131 -16.05 12.56 1.48
N SER A 132 -14.80 12.19 1.21
CA SER A 132 -13.97 12.77 0.14
C SER A 132 -13.30 11.72 -0.74
N PHE A 133 -13.60 10.43 -0.52
CA PHE A 133 -13.04 9.32 -1.27
C PHE A 133 -14.07 8.21 -1.36
N THR A 134 -14.40 7.80 -2.58
CA THR A 134 -15.19 6.59 -2.85
C THR A 134 -14.22 5.45 -3.09
N GLY A 135 -14.27 4.44 -2.24
CA GLY A 135 -13.47 3.23 -2.37
C GLY A 135 -14.06 2.27 -3.40
N GLU A 136 -13.45 1.09 -3.51
CA GLU A 136 -13.82 0.14 -4.56
C GLU A 136 -14.94 -0.80 -4.13
N LYS A 137 -15.27 -0.86 -2.84
CA LYS A 137 -16.29 -1.80 -2.31
C LYS A 137 -17.68 -1.56 -2.88
N THR A 138 -17.99 -0.31 -3.22
CA THR A 138 -19.29 0.10 -3.79
C THR A 138 -19.32 0.06 -5.33
N ALA A 139 -18.21 -0.28 -5.98
CA ALA A 139 -18.17 -0.47 -7.43
C ALA A 139 -19.09 -1.64 -7.86
N GLY A 140 -19.70 -1.54 -9.05
CA GLY A 140 -20.68 -2.53 -9.55
C GLY A 140 -20.25 -4.00 -9.40
N PRO A 141 -19.01 -4.40 -9.77
CA PRO A 141 -18.54 -5.78 -9.62
C PRO A 141 -18.36 -6.25 -8.17
N ASN A 142 -18.22 -5.31 -7.22
CA ASN A 142 -17.88 -5.56 -5.82
C ASN A 142 -19.11 -5.45 -4.90
N ASN A 143 -20.00 -4.52 -5.21
CA ASN A 143 -21.16 -4.19 -4.40
C ASN A 143 -22.06 -5.41 -4.21
N ASN A 144 -22.32 -5.78 -2.95
CA ASN A 144 -23.06 -6.99 -2.57
C ASN A 144 -22.51 -8.29 -3.19
N SER A 145 -21.22 -8.33 -3.55
CA SER A 145 -20.63 -9.44 -4.30
C SER A 145 -19.29 -9.91 -3.71
N VAL A 146 -18.32 -9.01 -3.55
CA VAL A 146 -17.04 -9.31 -2.90
C VAL A 146 -17.24 -9.30 -1.38
N ARG A 147 -16.62 -10.27 -0.69
CA ARG A 147 -16.81 -10.56 0.74
C ARG A 147 -15.52 -11.16 1.30
N GLY A 148 -15.35 -11.16 2.62
CA GLY A 148 -14.11 -11.60 3.27
C GLY A 148 -13.29 -10.45 3.88
N TYR A 149 -13.78 -9.20 3.84
CA TYR A 149 -13.13 -8.02 4.41
C TYR A 149 -12.88 -8.13 5.92
N GLU A 150 -13.87 -8.61 6.65
CA GLU A 150 -13.86 -8.91 8.08
C GLU A 150 -12.89 -10.04 8.47
N VAL A 151 -12.66 -11.01 7.58
CA VAL A 151 -11.59 -12.01 7.75
C VAL A 151 -10.21 -11.35 7.58
N ILE A 152 -10.03 -10.51 6.56
CA ILE A 152 -8.79 -9.74 6.37
C ILE A 152 -8.51 -8.82 7.56
N ASP A 153 -9.52 -8.13 8.08
CA ASP A 153 -9.41 -7.29 9.28
C ASP A 153 -8.93 -8.09 10.50
N LYS A 154 -9.45 -9.31 10.68
CA LYS A 154 -9.03 -10.22 11.76
C LYS A 154 -7.59 -10.69 11.58
N ILE A 155 -7.20 -11.04 10.35
CA ILE A 155 -5.82 -11.41 10.01
C ILE A 155 -4.89 -10.24 10.33
N LYS A 156 -5.20 -9.05 9.81
CA LYS A 156 -4.39 -7.84 10.01
C LYS A 156 -4.25 -7.52 11.49
N SER A 157 -5.34 -7.60 12.27
CA SER A 157 -5.29 -7.40 13.72
C SER A 157 -4.34 -8.37 14.42
N LYS A 158 -4.34 -9.65 14.04
CA LYS A 158 -3.44 -10.66 14.61
C LYS A 158 -2.00 -10.48 14.16
N VAL A 159 -1.77 -10.15 12.90
CA VAL A 159 -0.43 -9.87 12.37
C VAL A 159 0.17 -8.64 13.05
N GLU A 160 -0.61 -7.57 13.27
CA GLU A 160 -0.15 -6.37 13.97
C GLU A 160 0.17 -6.59 15.44
N GLN A 161 -0.42 -7.61 16.09
CA GLN A 161 -0.02 -8.03 17.45
C GLN A 161 1.35 -8.72 17.47
N VAL A 162 1.77 -9.32 16.35
CA VAL A 162 3.00 -10.10 16.23
C VAL A 162 4.15 -9.25 15.67
N CYS A 163 3.88 -8.45 14.64
CA CYS A 163 4.87 -7.64 13.94
C CYS A 163 4.24 -6.30 13.50
N PRO A 164 4.20 -5.31 14.40
CA PRO A 164 3.53 -4.04 14.13
C PRO A 164 4.11 -3.33 12.90
N GLY A 165 3.34 -3.21 11.82
CA GLY A 165 3.65 -2.35 10.66
C GLY A 165 4.72 -2.83 9.76
N VAL A 166 4.96 -4.12 9.83
CA VAL A 166 5.84 -4.80 8.92
C VAL A 166 5.05 -5.23 7.68
N VAL A 167 3.91 -5.90 7.88
CA VAL A 167 3.21 -6.59 6.79
C VAL A 167 2.15 -5.70 6.16
N SER A 168 2.19 -5.55 4.84
CA SER A 168 1.21 -4.78 4.07
C SER A 168 -0.16 -5.47 4.02
N CYS A 169 -1.23 -4.70 3.76
CA CYS A 169 -2.56 -5.29 3.57
C CYS A 169 -2.67 -6.07 2.25
N ALA A 170 -1.99 -5.59 1.19
CA ALA A 170 -1.89 -6.29 -0.09
C ALA A 170 -1.30 -7.71 0.08
N ASP A 171 -0.19 -7.83 0.82
CA ASP A 171 0.44 -9.13 1.07
C ASP A 171 -0.44 -10.05 1.92
N ILE A 172 -1.21 -9.49 2.87
CA ILE A 172 -2.17 -10.28 3.64
C ILE A 172 -3.24 -10.87 2.73
N VAL A 173 -3.77 -10.09 1.79
CA VAL A 173 -4.77 -10.57 0.81
C VAL A 173 -4.16 -11.66 -0.07
N ALA A 174 -2.94 -11.47 -0.56
CA ALA A 174 -2.23 -12.47 -1.38
C ALA A 174 -1.96 -13.78 -0.61
N ILE A 175 -1.43 -13.69 0.62
CA ILE A 175 -1.17 -14.86 1.47
C ILE A 175 -2.49 -15.57 1.83
N ALA A 176 -3.55 -14.81 2.14
CA ALA A 176 -4.86 -15.37 2.47
C ALA A 176 -5.49 -16.11 1.28
N ALA A 177 -5.35 -15.58 0.06
CA ALA A 177 -5.79 -16.26 -1.16
C ALA A 177 -5.03 -17.58 -1.37
N ARG A 178 -3.70 -17.58 -1.24
CA ARG A 178 -2.88 -18.81 -1.32
C ARG A 178 -3.31 -19.85 -0.29
N ASP A 179 -3.45 -19.45 0.97
CA ASP A 179 -3.83 -20.40 2.02
C ASP A 179 -5.24 -20.94 1.81
N SER A 180 -6.14 -20.09 1.28
CA SER A 180 -7.49 -20.52 0.92
C SER A 180 -7.49 -21.61 -0.13
N THR A 181 -6.71 -21.49 -1.22
CA THR A 181 -6.66 -22.51 -2.27
C THR A 181 -6.10 -23.83 -1.76
N VAL A 182 -5.03 -23.79 -0.96
CA VAL A 182 -4.45 -24.99 -0.33
C VAL A 182 -5.47 -25.66 0.59
N ILE A 183 -6.12 -24.90 1.46
CA ILE A 183 -7.07 -25.45 2.44
C ILE A 183 -8.28 -26.07 1.75
N VAL A 184 -8.92 -25.39 0.81
CA VAL A 184 -10.13 -25.93 0.15
C VAL A 184 -9.84 -27.16 -0.71
N SER A 185 -8.63 -27.26 -1.27
CA SER A 185 -8.18 -28.41 -2.06
C SER A 185 -7.85 -29.61 -1.19
N SER A 186 -7.47 -29.39 0.08
CA SER A 186 -7.15 -30.46 1.04
C SER A 186 -8.40 -31.14 1.66
N PHE A 187 -9.60 -30.69 1.28
CA PHE A 187 -10.87 -31.29 1.70
C PHE A 187 -11.59 -32.04 0.56
N LEU A 188 -10.94 -32.19 -0.59
CA LEU A 188 -11.37 -33.04 -1.70
C LEU A 188 -10.56 -34.33 -1.67
#